data_AF-A0A5C8UWC9-F1
#
_entry.id   AF-A0A5C8UWC9-F1
#
_cell.length_a   1.000
_cell.length_b   1.000
_cell.length_c   1.000
_cell.angle_alpha   90.00
_cell.angle_beta   90.00
_cell.angle_gamma   90.00
#
_symmetry.space_group_name_H-M   'P 1'
#
loop_
_entity.id
_entity.type
_entity.pdbx_description
1 polymer ?
#
loop_
_entity_poly.entity_id
_entity_poly.type
_entity_poly.pdbx_seq_one_letter_code
_entity_poly.pdbx_strand_id
1 'polypeptide(L)' 'MTRLVVISGYLVILGAMIALEAYSRSKPDRVAPLDEMLTEVMTSRIVRVGIIAGWWWFGWHFFFAPTV' A
#
# COMPACT_ATOMS: atom_id res chain seq x y z
N MET A 1 17.87 13.25 14.37
CA MET A 1 17.27 11.95 14.76
C MET A 1 16.05 11.59 13.92
N THR A 2 15.18 12.54 13.56
CA THR A 2 13.99 12.34 12.71
C THR A 2 14.26 11.63 11.39
N ARG A 3 15.37 11.99 10.70
CA ARG A 3 15.77 11.36 9.44
C ARG A 3 16.03 9.85 9.56
N LEU A 4 16.67 9.41 10.64
CA LEU A 4 16.95 7.98 10.84
C LEU A 4 15.68 7.19 11.09
N VAL A 5 14.74 7.75 11.88
CA VAL A 5 13.44 7.12 12.16
C VAL A 5 12.64 6.97 10.87
N VAL A 6 12.60 8.01 10.04
CA VAL A 6 11.92 7.97 8.74
C VAL A 6 12.55 6.90 7.84
N ILE A 7 13.88 6.90 7.69
CA ILE A 7 14.59 5.92 6.87
C ILE A 7 14.33 4.49 7.37
N SER A 8 14.45 4.25 8.68
CA SER A 8 14.20 2.92 9.24
C SER A 8 12.76 2.47 9.04
N GLY A 9 11.79 3.38 9.18
CA GLY A 9 10.38 3.06 8.96
C GLY A 9 10.13 2.62 7.52
N TYR A 10 10.64 3.37 6.54
CA TYR A 10 10.53 3.01 5.13
C TYR A 10 11.25 1.69 4.80
N LEU A 11 12.43 1.45 5.37
CA LEU A 11 13.15 0.19 5.15
C LEU A 11 12.41 -1.03 5.73
N VAL A 12 11.79 -0.89 6.89
CA VAL A 12 10.96 -1.95 7.49
C VAL A 12 9.76 -2.26 6.59
N ILE A 13 9.05 -1.24 6.13
CA ILE A 13 7.91 -1.41 5.21
C ILE A 13 8.36 -2.08 3.92
N LEU A 14 9.47 -1.62 3.33
CA LEU A 14 10.04 -2.21 2.12
C LEU A 14 10.43 -3.68 2.32
N GLY A 15 11.13 -3.98 3.41
CA GLY A 15 11.51 -5.34 3.75
C GLY A 15 10.31 -6.26 3.95
N ALA A 16 9.26 -5.77 4.62
CA ALA A 16 8.01 -6.52 4.81
C ALA A 16 7.30 -6.80 3.47
N MET A 17 7.24 -5.82 2.56
CA MET A 17 6.66 -6.01 1.23
C MET A 17 7.43 -7.07 0.43
N ILE A 18 8.76 -6.99 0.40
CA ILE A 18 9.61 -7.96 -0.31
C ILE A 18 9.48 -9.36 0.30
N ALA A 19 9.47 -9.46 1.63
CA ALA A 19 9.34 -10.73 2.33
C ALA A 19 7.98 -11.38 2.08
N LEU A 20 6.90 -10.59 2.10
CA LEU A 20 5.55 -11.07 1.81
C LEU A 20 5.43 -11.55 0.36
N GLU A 21 5.96 -10.78 -0.58
CA GLU A 21 5.96 -11.15 -2.01
C GLU A 21 6.79 -12.41 -2.27
N ALA A 22 7.99 -12.50 -1.68
CA ALA A 22 8.82 -13.70 -1.80
C ALA A 22 8.15 -14.93 -1.17
N TYR A 23 7.51 -14.76 -0.01
CA TYR A 23 6.76 -15.83 0.65
C TYR A 23 5.56 -16.28 -0.19
N SER A 24 4.81 -15.33 -0.73
CA SER A 24 3.66 -15.59 -1.59
C SER A 24 4.05 -16.32 -2.87
N ARG A 25 5.12 -15.87 -3.55
CA ARG A 25 5.67 -16.58 -4.73
C ARG A 25 6.13 -18.00 -4.42
N SER A 26 6.64 -18.22 -3.20
CA SER A 26 7.10 -19.54 -2.77
C SER A 26 5.96 -20.48 -2.34
N LYS A 27 4.82 -19.92 -1.91
CA LYS A 27 3.65 -20.66 -1.43
C LYS A 27 2.34 -20.01 -1.90
N PRO A 28 2.06 -20.01 -3.22
CA PRO A 28 0.90 -19.35 -3.79
C PRO A 28 -0.42 -19.92 -3.24
N ASP A 29 -0.43 -21.21 -2.87
CA ASP A 29 -1.61 -21.89 -2.30
C ASP A 29 -2.08 -21.30 -0.95
N ARG A 30 -1.22 -20.55 -0.24
CA ARG A 30 -1.56 -19.93 1.05
C ARG A 30 -1.82 -18.44 0.96
N VAL A 31 -1.08 -17.74 0.10
CA VAL A 31 -1.17 -16.29 -0.08
C VAL A 31 -0.95 -16.00 -1.56
N ALA A 32 -1.95 -15.42 -2.21
CA ALA A 32 -1.84 -15.02 -3.61
C ALA A 32 -0.79 -13.90 -3.79
N PRO A 33 0.00 -13.93 -4.87
CA PRO A 33 0.96 -12.89 -5.21
C PRO A 33 0.33 -11.50 -5.28
N LEU A 34 1.07 -10.47 -4.87
CA LEU A 34 0.52 -9.11 -4.78
C LEU A 34 0.05 -8.58 -6.14
N ASP A 35 0.69 -8.98 -7.23
CA ASP A 35 0.31 -8.64 -8.60
C ASP A 35 -1.03 -9.27 -9.01
N GLU A 36 -1.25 -10.53 -8.64
CA GLU A 36 -2.50 -11.24 -8.91
C GLU A 36 -3.65 -10.65 -8.08
N MET A 37 -3.41 -10.42 -6.78
CA MET A 37 -4.39 -9.76 -5.91
C MET A 37 -4.78 -8.37 -6.42
N LEU A 38 -3.78 -7.57 -6.82
CA LEU A 38 -4.03 -6.23 -7.35
C LEU A 38 -4.81 -6.30 -8.67
N THR A 39 -4.44 -7.21 -9.56
CA THR A 39 -5.14 -7.39 -10.85
C THR A 39 -6.60 -7.75 -10.64
N GLU A 40 -6.87 -8.69 -9.73
CA GLU A 40 -8.23 -9.13 -9.42
C GLU A 40 -9.06 -8.00 -8.81
N VAL A 41 -8.53 -7.33 -7.80
CA VAL A 41 -9.20 -6.19 -7.13
C VAL A 41 -9.45 -5.05 -8.12
N MET A 42 -8.50 -4.79 -9.02
CA MET A 42 -8.65 -3.78 -10.07
C MET A 42 -9.68 -4.17 -11.13
N THR A 43 -10.20 -5.39 -11.21
CA THR A 43 -11.26 -5.72 -12.18
C THR A 43 -12.59 -5.04 -11.80
N SER A 44 -12.83 -4.79 -10.52
CA SER A 44 -14.06 -4.15 -10.04
C SER A 44 -14.06 -2.64 -10.24
N ARG A 45 -15.05 -2.15 -11.01
CA ARG A 45 -15.31 -0.71 -11.17
C ARG A 45 -15.54 -0.02 -9.82
N ILE A 46 -16.26 -0.69 -8.91
CA ILE A 46 -16.57 -0.14 -7.59
C ILE A 46 -15.29 0.08 -6.80
N VAL A 47 -14.36 -0.88 -6.84
CA VAL A 47 -13.08 -0.75 -6.13
C VAL A 47 -12.22 0.35 -6.73
N ARG A 48 -12.14 0.47 -8.06
CA ARG A 48 -11.42 1.58 -8.70
C ARG A 48 -11.96 2.94 -8.24
N VAL A 49 -13.27 3.11 -8.25
CA VAL A 49 -13.92 4.34 -7.77
C VAL A 49 -13.67 4.53 -6.28
N GLY A 50 -13.72 3.47 -5.49
CA GLY A 50 -13.42 3.51 -4.05
C GLY A 50 -11.99 3.96 -3.75
N ILE A 51 -11.00 3.51 -4.52
CA ILE A 51 -9.60 3.95 -4.38
C ILE A 51 -9.47 5.43 -4.73
N ILE A 52 -10.05 5.87 -5.84
CA ILE A 52 -10.02 7.29 -6.24
C ILE A 52 -10.73 8.15 -5.19
N ALA A 53 -11.90 7.72 -4.72
CA ALA A 53 -12.67 8.43 -3.71
C ALA A 53 -11.95 8.47 -2.35
N GLY A 54 -11.28 7.39 -1.95
CA GLY A 54 -10.46 7.35 -0.75
C GLY A 54 -9.28 8.31 -0.86
N TRP A 55 -8.59 8.32 -2.01
CA TRP A 55 -7.49 9.26 -2.25
C TRP A 55 -7.97 10.71 -2.29
N TRP A 56 -9.12 10.97 -2.91
CA TRP A 56 -9.78 12.27 -2.90
C TRP A 56 -10.15 12.71 -1.49
N TRP A 57 -10.67 11.77 -0.68
CA TRP A 57 -11.01 11.98 0.73
C TRP A 57 -9.77 12.38 1.55
N PHE A 58 -8.66 11.66 1.41
CA PHE A 58 -7.38 12.03 2.03
C PHE A 58 -6.87 13.39 1.51
N GLY A 59 -7.00 13.64 0.21
CA GLY A 59 -6.62 14.90 -0.41
C GLY A 59 -7.27 16.08 0.30
N TRP A 60 -8.61 16.16 0.32
CA TRP A 60 -9.28 17.32 0.90
C TRP A 60 -9.08 17.45 2.42
N HIS A 61 -9.00 16.35 3.16
CA HIS A 61 -8.86 16.39 4.62
C HIS A 61 -7.46 16.80 5.09
N PHE A 62 -6.41 16.41 4.35
CA PHE A 62 -5.03 16.63 4.78
C PHE A 62 -4.34 17.77 4.02
N PHE A 63 -4.82 18.21 2.86
CA PHE A 63 -4.22 19.36 2.14
C PHE A 63 -4.33 20.69 2.89
N PHE A 64 -5.39 20.87 3.66
CA PHE A 64 -5.64 22.12 4.39
C PHE A 64 -5.22 22.06 5.86
N ALA A 65 -4.51 20.99 6.26
CA ALA A 65 -3.96 20.92 7.60
C ALA A 65 -2.87 22.01 7.75
N PRO A 66 -2.97 22.91 8.74
CA PRO A 66 -1.95 23.92 8.95
C PRO A 66 -0.61 23.24 9.23
N THR A 67 0.35 23.45 8.35
CA THR A 67 1.73 23.02 8.55
C THR A 67 2.37 23.98 9.55
N VAL A 68 2.70 23.46 10.74
CA VAL A 68 3.53 24.15 11.75
C VAL A 68 4.97 24.31 11.29
#